data_AF-A0A4R9H6K0-F1
#
_entry.id   AF-A0A4R9H6K0-F1
#
_cell.length_a   1.000
_cell.length_b   1.000
_cell.length_c   1.000
_cell.angle_alpha   90.00
_cell.angle_beta   90.00
_cell.angle_gamma   90.00
#
_symmetry.space_group_name_H-M   'P 1'
#
loop_
_entity.id
_entity.type
_entity.pdbx_description
1 polymer ?
#
loop_
_entity_poly.entity_id
_entity_poly.type
_entity_poly.pdbx_seq_one_letter_code
_entity_poly.pdbx_strand_id
1 'polypeptide(L)'
;MEYHRIHFELLTRDGAAVERLLEKFEKEYGVQEPQRLTKNITQSDNLVDIPIPNGIEFKYVIILASYKENDTAISVKASDPAPIKVRLNGTSDEIELSEGFLAWTGSLSSLRVSTEYATNKIRVEVYLG
;
A
#
# COMPACT_ATOMS: atom_id res chain seq x y z
N MET A 1 8.44 18.19 -14.73
CA MET A 1 8.47 16.73 -14.97
C MET A 1 9.03 16.12 -13.72
N GLU A 2 8.23 15.32 -13.02
CA GLU A 2 8.64 14.68 -11.78
C GLU A 2 8.97 13.21 -12.04
N TYR A 3 9.83 12.65 -11.18
CA TYR A 3 10.30 11.28 -11.29
C TYR A 3 10.06 10.58 -9.97
N HIS A 4 9.39 9.43 -10.03
CA HIS A 4 9.32 8.55 -8.89
C HIS A 4 10.41 7.49 -9.02
N ARG A 5 11.22 7.36 -7.97
CA ARG A 5 12.24 6.30 -7.86
C ARG A 5 11.75 5.24 -6.90
N ILE A 6 11.46 4.06 -7.43
CA ILE A 6 11.14 2.89 -6.63
C ILE A 6 12.46 2.20 -6.29
N HIS A 7 12.75 2.07 -5.01
CA HIS A 7 13.92 1.39 -4.48
C HIS A 7 13.46 0.19 -3.66
N PHE A 8 13.82 -1.01 -4.09
CA PHE A 8 13.53 -2.25 -3.40
C PHE A 8 14.85 -2.90 -2.95
N GLU A 9 14.92 -3.22 -1.66
CA GLU A 9 16.06 -3.92 -1.07
C GLU A 9 15.55 -5.19 -0.40
N LEU A 10 16.01 -6.35 -0.88
CA LEU A 10 15.75 -7.62 -0.25
C LEU A 10 16.86 -7.89 0.76
N LEU A 11 16.49 -7.93 2.05
CA LEU A 11 17.40 -8.22 3.14
C LEU A 11 17.17 -9.64 3.65
N THR A 12 18.24 -10.35 3.99
CA THR A 12 18.18 -11.60 4.75
C THR A 12 18.85 -11.41 6.10
N ARG A 13 18.42 -12.21 7.08
CA ARG A 13 19.01 -12.24 8.40
C ARG A 13 19.43 -13.67 8.71
N ASP A 14 20.71 -13.89 9.01
CA ASP A 14 21.20 -15.19 9.44
C ASP A 14 20.93 -15.44 10.95
N GLY A 15 21.23 -16.65 11.42
CA GLY A 15 21.04 -17.04 12.83
C GLY A 15 21.88 -16.24 13.83
N ALA A 16 22.80 -15.38 13.38
CA ALA A 16 23.56 -14.44 14.20
C ALA A 16 22.97 -13.02 14.16
N ALA A 17 21.75 -12.86 13.63
CA ALA A 17 21.03 -11.60 13.49
C ALA A 17 21.71 -10.55 12.59
N VAL A 18 22.68 -10.95 11.76
CA VAL A 18 23.36 -10.06 10.82
C VAL A 18 22.50 -9.87 9.57
N GLU A 19 22.16 -8.62 9.26
CA GLU A 19 21.44 -8.27 8.04
C GLU A 19 22.39 -8.23 6.85
N ARG A 20 22.03 -8.93 5.77
CA ARG A 20 22.74 -8.92 4.49
C ARG A 20 21.78 -8.56 3.37
N LEU A 21 22.21 -7.65 2.50
CA LEU A 21 21.51 -7.34 1.27
C LEU A 21 21.68 -8.49 0.27
N LEU A 22 20.56 -9.09 -0.13
CA LEU A 22 20.50 -10.13 -1.16
C LEU A 22 20.36 -9.52 -2.55
N GLU A 23 19.42 -8.59 -2.70
CA GLU A 23 19.09 -8.02 -4.00
C GLU A 23 18.67 -6.56 -3.83
N LYS A 24 19.05 -5.73 -4.81
CA LYS A 24 18.65 -4.34 -4.88
C LYS A 24 18.15 -4.05 -6.28
N PHE A 25 16.94 -3.51 -6.36
CA PHE A 25 16.31 -3.08 -7.58
C PHE A 25 15.95 -1.60 -7.48
N GLU A 26 16.35 -0.82 -8.47
CA GLU A 26 15.97 0.57 -8.59
C GLU A 26 15.35 0.79 -9.97
N LYS A 27 14.19 1.45 -9.98
CA LYS A 27 13.57 1.86 -11.23
C LYS A 27 12.98 3.24 -11.10
N GLU A 28 13.25 4.06 -12.10
CA GLU A 28 12.75 5.41 -12.20
C GLU A 28 11.63 5.48 -13.24
N TYR A 29 10.56 6.16 -12.88
CA TYR A 29 9.42 6.39 -13.75
C TYR A 29 9.18 7.89 -13.83
N GLY A 30 9.25 8.44 -15.04
CA GLY A 30 8.75 9.78 -15.32
C GLY A 30 7.23 9.78 -15.20
N VAL A 31 6.70 10.62 -14.32
CA VAL A 31 5.27 10.78 -14.05
C VAL A 31 4.79 12.13 -14.59
N GLN A 32 3.57 12.17 -15.13
CA GLN A 32 2.96 13.43 -15.57
C GLN A 32 2.69 14.33 -14.35
N GLU A 33 2.13 13.76 -13.28
CA GLU A 33 1.95 14.39 -11.97
C GLU A 33 2.04 13.32 -10.87
N PRO A 34 2.74 13.56 -9.75
CA PRO A 34 2.69 12.70 -8.58
C PRO A 34 1.28 12.64 -8.01
N GLN A 35 0.69 11.45 -7.96
CA GLN A 35 -0.58 11.26 -7.27
C GLN A 35 -0.34 10.39 -6.05
N ARG A 36 -0.35 11.02 -4.87
CA ARG A 36 -0.38 10.34 -3.56
C ARG A 36 -1.77 10.50 -2.98
N LEU A 37 -2.55 9.43 -3.00
CA LEU A 37 -3.87 9.40 -2.36
C LEU A 37 -3.70 8.83 -0.97
N THR A 38 -4.19 9.55 0.05
CA THR A 38 -4.15 9.08 1.44
C THR A 38 -5.57 8.98 1.98
N LYS A 39 -5.92 7.83 2.55
CA LYS A 39 -7.20 7.60 3.21
C LYS A 39 -6.96 7.00 4.58
N ASN A 40 -7.58 7.59 5.60
CA ASN A 40 -7.62 6.98 6.92
C ASN A 40 -8.92 6.18 7.04
N ILE A 41 -8.78 4.93 7.47
CA ILE A 41 -9.86 4.00 7.77
C ILE A 41 -9.92 3.86 9.28
N THR A 42 -11.07 4.21 9.85
CA THR A 42 -11.23 4.38 11.29
C THR A 42 -12.02 3.25 11.94
N GLN A 43 -12.70 2.36 11.22
CA GLN A 43 -13.27 1.15 11.83
C GLN A 43 -13.16 0.00 10.83
N SER A 44 -13.87 -1.10 11.06
CA SER A 44 -14.24 -2.02 9.98
C SER A 44 -15.16 -1.27 9.02
N ASP A 45 -14.59 -0.32 8.27
CA ASP A 45 -15.30 0.37 7.24
C ASP A 45 -15.50 -0.66 6.14
N ASN A 46 -16.77 -1.02 5.96
CA ASN A 46 -17.23 -1.70 4.77
C ASN A 46 -16.50 -1.11 3.55
N LEU A 47 -16.14 -1.98 2.62
CA LEU A 47 -15.48 -1.70 1.34
C LEU A 47 -15.43 -0.20 0.94
N VAL A 48 -14.32 0.47 1.24
CA VAL A 48 -14.09 1.91 1.06
C VAL A 48 -13.55 2.19 -0.34
N ASP A 49 -14.20 3.08 -1.09
CA ASP A 49 -13.70 3.55 -2.38
C ASP A 49 -12.51 4.53 -2.21
N ILE A 50 -11.40 4.25 -2.90
CA ILE A 50 -10.29 5.17 -3.09
C ILE A 50 -10.46 5.83 -4.46
N PRO A 51 -10.61 7.17 -4.53
CA PRO A 51 -10.93 7.86 -5.78
C PRO A 51 -9.71 7.86 -6.71
N ILE A 52 -9.68 6.94 -7.68
CA ILE A 52 -8.65 6.91 -8.72
C ILE A 52 -8.95 8.03 -9.75
N PRO A 53 -7.99 8.92 -10.05
CA PRO A 53 -8.18 9.97 -11.04
C PRO A 53 -8.48 9.39 -12.43
N ASN A 54 -9.52 9.90 -13.08
CA ASN A 54 -9.88 9.50 -14.44
C ASN A 54 -9.03 10.26 -15.47
N GLY A 55 -8.68 9.58 -16.57
CA GLY A 55 -8.00 10.21 -17.71
C GLY A 55 -6.49 10.37 -17.57
N ILE A 56 -5.87 9.75 -16.56
CA ILE A 56 -4.41 9.70 -16.40
C ILE A 56 -3.94 8.27 -16.65
N GLU A 57 -2.90 8.11 -17.48
CA GLU A 57 -2.23 6.82 -17.64
C GLU A 57 -1.17 6.64 -16.54
N PHE A 58 -1.31 5.56 -15.78
CA PHE A 58 -0.35 5.15 -14.76
C PHE A 58 0.43 3.92 -15.26
N LYS A 59 1.73 3.91 -15.02
CA LYS A 59 2.64 2.78 -15.26
C LYS A 59 2.64 1.80 -14.09
N TYR A 60 2.40 2.30 -12.87
CA TYR A 60 2.33 1.48 -11.67
C TYR A 60 1.39 2.06 -10.62
N VAL A 61 0.97 1.17 -9.71
CA VAL A 61 0.26 1.51 -8.49
C VAL A 61 0.93 0.81 -7.32
N ILE A 62 1.29 1.57 -6.29
CA ILE A 62 1.77 1.03 -5.01
C ILE A 62 0.75 1.37 -3.94
N ILE A 63 0.29 0.35 -3.21
CA ILE A 63 -0.57 0.51 -2.04
C ILE A 63 0.25 0.16 -0.80
N LEU A 64 0.20 1.04 0.19
CA LEU A 64 0.78 0.85 1.50
C LEU A 64 -0.28 1.09 2.57
N ALA A 65 -0.49 0.12 3.44
CA ALA A 65 -1.35 0.23 4.60
C ALA A 65 -0.52 0.13 5.87
N SER A 66 -0.72 1.07 6.78
CA SER A 66 0.00 1.13 8.04
C SER A 66 -0.90 1.56 9.19
N TYR A 67 -0.53 1.18 10.41
CA TYR A 67 -1.21 1.67 11.60
C TYR A 67 -0.87 3.16 11.84
N LYS A 68 -1.86 3.98 12.16
CA LYS A 68 -1.78 5.44 12.34
C LYS A 68 -1.36 5.80 13.76
N GLU A 69 -1.65 4.93 14.71
CA GLU A 69 -1.32 5.11 16.12
C GLU A 69 -1.03 3.75 16.75
N ASN A 70 -0.38 3.78 17.91
CA ASN A 70 -0.17 2.59 18.73
C ASN A 70 -1.50 2.01 19.20
N ASP A 71 -1.60 0.69 19.25
CA ASP A 71 -2.72 -0.03 19.87
C ASP A 71 -2.17 -1.16 20.74
N THR A 72 -2.31 -0.99 22.05
CA THR A 72 -1.81 -1.95 23.04
C THR A 72 -2.67 -3.20 23.15
N ALA A 73 -3.92 -3.18 22.66
CA ALA A 73 -4.81 -4.34 22.71
C ALA A 73 -4.35 -5.43 21.72
N ILE A 74 -3.81 -5.02 20.58
CA ILE A 74 -3.29 -5.91 19.54
C ILE A 74 -1.75 -5.83 19.38
N SER A 75 -1.07 -5.12 20.28
CA SER A 75 0.40 -4.98 20.32
C SER A 75 1.02 -4.42 19.03
N VAL A 76 0.37 -3.45 18.38
CA VAL A 76 0.87 -2.79 17.16
C VAL A 76 1.35 -1.38 17.45
N LYS A 77 2.40 -0.94 16.75
CA LYS A 77 2.92 0.43 16.80
C LYS A 77 2.43 1.24 15.60
N ALA A 78 2.42 2.55 15.76
CA ALA A 78 2.27 3.46 14.64
C ALA A 78 3.34 3.18 13.57
N SER A 79 2.92 3.23 12.31
CA SER A 79 3.69 2.90 11.11
C SER A 79 4.00 1.42 10.89
N ASP A 80 3.60 0.52 11.79
CA ASP A 80 3.68 -0.91 11.50
C ASP A 80 2.76 -1.24 10.30
N PRO A 81 3.12 -2.23 9.45
CA PRO A 81 2.27 -2.68 8.35
C PRO A 81 0.91 -3.16 8.86
N ALA A 82 -0.16 -2.76 8.18
CA ALA A 82 -1.52 -3.10 8.57
C ALA A 82 -2.19 -4.01 7.52
N PRO A 83 -2.76 -5.16 7.91
CA PRO A 83 -3.48 -6.03 6.99
C PRO A 83 -4.72 -5.35 6.42
N ILE A 84 -4.89 -5.45 5.11
CA ILE A 84 -6.09 -4.95 4.39
C ILE A 84 -6.51 -5.94 3.31
N LYS A 85 -7.74 -5.81 2.82
CA LYS A 85 -8.20 -6.46 1.59
C LYS A 85 -8.48 -5.41 0.53
N VAL A 86 -8.13 -5.72 -0.71
CA VAL A 86 -8.35 -4.81 -1.84
C VAL A 86 -9.17 -5.47 -2.94
N ARG A 87 -10.02 -4.69 -3.60
CA ARG A 87 -10.68 -5.04 -4.86
C ARG A 87 -10.26 -4.06 -5.94
N LEU A 88 -9.79 -4.59 -7.06
CA LEU A 88 -9.24 -3.80 -8.17
C LEU A 88 -10.19 -3.82 -9.36
N ASN A 89 -10.30 -2.71 -10.08
CA ASN A 89 -10.99 -2.65 -11.38
C ASN A 89 -12.45 -3.15 -11.36
N GLY A 90 -13.15 -2.95 -10.25
CA GLY A 90 -14.56 -3.31 -10.10
C GLY A 90 -14.81 -4.81 -9.91
N THR A 91 -13.76 -5.62 -9.74
CA THR A 91 -13.91 -7.05 -9.41
C THR A 91 -14.57 -7.24 -8.04
N SER A 92 -15.27 -8.36 -7.88
CA SER A 92 -15.73 -8.86 -6.58
C SER A 92 -14.64 -9.59 -5.80
N ASP A 93 -13.56 -10.00 -6.48
CA ASP A 93 -12.49 -10.77 -5.88
C ASP A 93 -11.68 -9.91 -4.91
N GLU A 94 -11.52 -10.40 -3.69
CA GLU A 94 -10.71 -9.75 -2.67
C GLU A 94 -9.29 -10.31 -2.70
N ILE A 95 -8.32 -9.42 -2.85
CA ILE A 95 -6.91 -9.74 -2.66
C ILE A 95 -6.56 -9.39 -1.21
N GLU A 96 -6.20 -10.40 -0.44
CA GLU A 96 -5.76 -10.22 0.94
C GLU A 96 -4.29 -9.79 0.98
N LEU A 97 -4.02 -8.68 1.66
CA LEU A 97 -2.69 -8.11 1.85
C LEU A 97 -2.36 -8.16 3.34
N SER A 98 -1.86 -9.29 3.83
CA SER A 98 -1.56 -9.48 5.26
C SER A 98 -0.52 -8.50 5.81
N GLU A 99 0.39 -8.04 4.96
CA GLU A 99 1.43 -7.04 5.28
C GLU A 99 1.10 -5.64 4.74
N GLY A 100 -0.15 -5.40 4.30
CA GLY A 100 -0.59 -4.08 3.86
C GLY A 100 0.10 -3.53 2.60
N PHE A 101 0.81 -4.35 1.84
CA PHE A 101 1.56 -3.93 0.67
C PHE A 101 1.05 -4.59 -0.61
N LEU A 102 0.86 -3.79 -1.66
CA LEU A 102 0.66 -4.29 -3.02
C LEU A 102 1.41 -3.42 -4.01
N ALA A 103 2.21 -4.05 -4.87
CA ALA A 103 2.72 -3.44 -6.10
C ALA A 103 1.94 -4.01 -7.29
N TRP A 104 1.25 -3.15 -8.02
CA TRP A 104 0.47 -3.50 -9.19
C TRP A 104 1.03 -2.81 -10.44
N THR A 105 1.35 -3.61 -11.45
CA THR A 105 1.81 -3.13 -12.74
C THR A 105 0.68 -3.25 -13.75
N GLY A 106 0.10 -2.13 -14.15
CA GLY A 106 -1.02 -2.09 -15.08
C GLY A 106 -1.97 -0.93 -14.81
N SER A 107 -3.00 -0.80 -15.63
CA SER A 107 -4.04 0.21 -15.43
C SER A 107 -4.94 -0.14 -14.25
N LEU A 108 -5.36 0.90 -13.54
CA LEU A 108 -6.30 0.83 -12.42
C LEU A 108 -7.42 1.83 -12.67
N SER A 109 -8.66 1.35 -12.74
CA SER A 109 -9.86 2.16 -12.96
C SER A 109 -10.66 2.38 -11.68
N SER A 110 -10.59 1.44 -10.74
CA SER A 110 -11.18 1.59 -9.41
C SER A 110 -10.39 0.79 -8.38
N LEU A 111 -10.37 1.31 -7.16
CA LEU A 111 -9.76 0.67 -6.02
C LEU A 111 -10.70 0.78 -4.85
N ARG A 112 -10.98 -0.38 -4.24
CA ARG A 112 -11.70 -0.46 -2.98
C ARG A 112 -10.88 -1.18 -1.95
N VAL A 113 -10.93 -0.69 -0.72
CA VAL A 113 -10.15 -1.22 0.40
C VAL A 113 -11.08 -1.50 1.57
N SER A 114 -10.94 -2.67 2.17
CA SER A 114 -11.60 -3.02 3.42
C SER A 114 -10.58 -3.49 4.46
N THR A 115 -10.98 -3.41 5.72
CA THR A 115 -10.22 -3.96 6.84
C THR A 115 -11.15 -4.81 7.70
N GLU A 116 -10.62 -5.92 8.20
CA GLU A 116 -11.34 -6.79 9.15
C GLU A 116 -11.26 -6.23 10.59
N TYR A 117 -10.39 -5.26 10.83
CA TYR A 117 -10.12 -4.75 12.17
C TYR A 117 -10.98 -3.52 12.48
N ALA A 118 -11.78 -3.63 13.54
CA ALA A 118 -12.54 -2.52 14.11
C ALA A 118 -11.67 -1.59 14.99
N THR A 119 -10.45 -1.28 14.55
CA THR A 119 -9.51 -0.40 15.26
C THR A 119 -9.28 0.89 14.47
N ASN A 120 -9.27 2.04 15.15
CA ASN A 120 -9.35 3.40 14.58
C ASN A 120 -8.15 3.95 13.79
N LYS A 121 -7.38 3.10 13.12
CA LYS A 121 -5.99 3.45 12.90
C LYS A 121 -5.39 2.94 11.61
N ILE A 122 -6.09 2.60 10.54
CA ILE A 122 -5.37 2.22 9.30
C ILE A 122 -5.25 3.43 8.39
N ARG A 123 -4.02 3.77 7.99
CA ARG A 123 -3.74 4.71 6.91
C ARG A 123 -3.39 3.91 5.67
N VAL A 124 -4.17 4.12 4.62
CA VAL A 124 -3.89 3.60 3.28
C VAL A 124 -3.33 4.73 2.43
N GLU A 125 -2.18 4.49 1.84
CA GLU A 125 -1.48 5.37 0.92
C GLU A 125 -1.36 4.69 -0.43
N VAL A 126 -1.80 5.38 -1.48
CA VAL A 126 -1.75 4.89 -2.85
C VAL A 126 -0.90 5.84 -3.67
N TYR A 127 0.17 5.31 -4.23
CA TYR A 127 1.08 6.02 -5.10
C TYR A 127 0.80 5.59 -6.54
N LEU A 128 0.47 6.56 -7.39
CA LEU A 128 0.24 6.35 -8.82
C LEU A 128 1.33 7.10 -9.60
N GLY A 129 1.90 6.45 -10.62
CA GLY A 129 2.93 7.02 -11.50
C GLY A 129 3.17 6.15 -12.73
#